data_AF-A0A0A1YGK0-F1
#
_entry.id   AF-A0A0A1YGK0-F1
#
_cell.length_a   1.000
_cell.length_b   1.000
_cell.length_c   1.000
_cell.angle_alpha   90.00
_cell.angle_beta   90.00
_cell.angle_gamma   90.00
#
_symmetry.space_group_name_H-M   'P 1'
#
loop_
_entity.id
_entity.type
_entity.pdbx_description
1 polymer ?
#
loop_
_entity_poly.entity_id
_entity_poly.type
_entity_poly.pdbx_seq_one_letter_code
_entity_poly.pdbx_strand_id
1 'polypeptide(L)'
;MQTAEKRLHHQQGFVSIEAVIVLIIVAIGIGLAVSRGAGLFGSSNISEEQGNIAALTTNTRALKGSNGYGTSGTNLVTSLIAVNGVPKNMSVVSGVLYNVYGGSVTVTSTGMGFAITSSALPKDACIALATRVAKNQYEQTKINSGTATTAEVTTAAATTSCSGTTNTITWTVNS
;
A
#
# COMPACT_ATOMS: atom_id res chain seq x y z
N MET A 1 44.28 39.99 -48.12
CA MET A 1 43.37 38.89 -47.75
C MET A 1 42.43 39.40 -46.69
N GLN A 2 41.15 39.51 -47.03
CA GLN A 2 40.07 39.93 -46.15
C GLN A 2 39.75 38.78 -45.18
N THR A 3 39.75 39.03 -43.88
CA THR A 3 39.05 38.18 -42.93
C THR A 3 37.89 38.97 -42.36
N ALA A 4 36.70 38.61 -42.85
CA ALA A 4 35.43 39.20 -42.54
C ALA A 4 35.09 39.07 -41.05
N GLU A 5 34.69 40.20 -40.47
CA GLU A 5 34.08 40.35 -39.16
C GLU A 5 32.73 39.58 -39.14
N LYS A 6 32.68 38.37 -38.58
CA LYS A 6 31.41 37.69 -38.30
C LYS A 6 30.87 38.14 -36.95
N ARG A 7 30.01 39.17 -36.96
CA ARG A 7 29.11 39.44 -35.83
C ARG A 7 28.12 38.29 -35.70
N LEU A 8 28.28 37.43 -34.71
CA LEU A 8 27.21 36.52 -34.31
C LEU A 8 26.19 37.33 -33.51
N HIS A 9 25.13 37.80 -34.18
CA HIS A 9 23.90 38.17 -33.50
C HIS A 9 23.28 36.90 -32.91
N HIS A 10 23.57 36.62 -31.64
CA HIS A 10 22.80 35.64 -30.87
C HIS A 10 21.56 36.36 -30.36
N GLN A 11 20.50 36.39 -31.18
CA GLN A 11 19.17 36.82 -30.74
C GLN A 11 18.73 35.85 -29.63
N GLN A 12 18.85 36.31 -28.39
CA GLN A 12 18.22 35.66 -27.25
C GLN A 12 16.71 35.77 -27.47
N GLY A 13 16.10 34.60 -27.69
CA GLY A 13 14.70 34.46 -28.04
C GLY A 13 13.81 35.27 -27.11
N PHE A 14 12.96 36.08 -27.73
CA PHE A 14 11.89 36.83 -27.09
C PHE A 14 10.89 35.82 -26.52
N VAL A 15 11.09 35.39 -25.28
CA VAL A 15 9.97 34.82 -24.52
C VAL A 15 9.03 36.00 -24.33
N SER A 16 7.94 36.02 -25.09
CA SER A 16 6.90 37.03 -24.91
C SER A 16 6.45 37.00 -23.44
N ILE A 17 6.15 38.16 -22.87
CA ILE A 17 5.64 38.26 -21.49
C ILE A 17 4.44 37.32 -21.28
N GLU A 18 3.64 37.13 -22.32
CA GLU A 18 2.51 36.20 -22.35
C GLU A 18 2.95 34.72 -22.24
N ALA A 19 4.05 34.33 -22.91
CA ALA A 19 4.62 32.99 -22.78
C ALA A 19 5.20 32.74 -21.38
N VAL A 20 5.76 33.76 -20.71
CA VAL A 20 6.23 33.63 -19.31
C VAL A 20 5.06 33.33 -18.36
N ILE A 21 3.92 34.01 -18.54
CA ILE A 21 2.72 33.80 -17.69
C ILE A 21 2.16 32.40 -17.90
N VAL A 22 2.06 31.93 -19.15
CA VAL A 22 1.59 30.57 -19.46
C VAL A 22 2.52 29.52 -18.82
N LEU A 23 3.84 29.71 -18.89
CA LEU A 23 4.80 28.79 -18.28
C LEU A 23 4.69 28.76 -16.75
N ILE A 24 4.41 29.89 -16.10
CA ILE A 24 4.16 29.94 -14.65
C ILE A 24 2.90 29.17 -14.28
N ILE A 25 1.81 29.33 -15.03
CA ILE A 25 0.55 28.61 -14.80
C ILE A 25 0.74 27.10 -14.99
N VAL A 26 1.46 26.69 -16.04
CA VAL A 26 1.78 25.27 -16.29
C VAL A 26 2.69 24.73 -15.19
N ALA A 27 3.70 25.47 -14.76
CA ALA A 27 4.60 25.06 -13.67
C ALA A 27 3.86 24.93 -12.32
N ILE A 28 2.92 25.82 -12.02
CA ILE A 28 2.06 25.72 -10.83
C ILE A 28 1.10 24.53 -10.97
N GLY A 29 0.50 24.32 -12.15
CA GLY A 29 -0.36 23.17 -12.44
C GLY A 29 0.37 21.84 -12.24
N ILE A 30 1.61 21.74 -12.73
CA ILE A 30 2.48 20.58 -12.53
C ILE A 30 2.90 20.47 -11.06
N GLY A 31 3.26 21.57 -10.39
CA GLY A 31 3.61 21.56 -8.96
C GLY A 31 2.46 21.09 -8.06
N LEU A 32 1.22 21.49 -8.37
CA LEU A 32 0.01 21.01 -7.71
C LEU A 32 -0.29 19.53 -8.05
N ALA A 33 -0.01 19.09 -9.28
CA ALA A 33 -0.12 17.69 -9.67
C ALA A 33 0.93 16.82 -8.96
N VAL A 34 2.16 17.30 -8.75
CA VAL A 34 3.26 16.57 -8.10
C VAL A 34 3.09 16.52 -6.58
N SER A 35 2.54 17.57 -5.95
CA SER A 35 2.14 17.52 -4.52
C SER A 35 0.99 16.53 -4.27
N ARG A 36 0.20 16.18 -5.30
CA ARG A 36 -0.74 15.05 -5.30
C ARG A 36 -0.19 13.80 -6.03
N GLY A 37 1.06 13.84 -6.48
CA GLY A 37 1.68 12.89 -7.41
C GLY A 37 2.17 11.60 -6.74
N ALA A 38 2.26 11.57 -5.41
CA ALA A 38 2.43 10.32 -4.66
C ALA A 38 1.26 9.33 -4.92
N GLY A 39 0.11 9.81 -5.42
CA GLY A 39 -1.05 8.99 -5.75
C GLY A 39 -1.02 8.27 -7.10
N LEU A 40 -0.06 8.57 -8.00
CA LEU A 40 -0.02 7.95 -9.34
C LEU A 40 0.45 6.49 -9.32
N PHE A 41 1.30 6.11 -8.36
CA PHE A 41 1.64 4.70 -8.08
C PHE A 41 0.81 4.11 -6.94
N GLY A 42 0.18 4.96 -6.12
CA GLY A 42 -0.64 4.55 -4.99
C GLY A 42 -1.84 3.70 -5.39
N SER A 43 -2.59 4.07 -6.43
CA SER A 43 -3.83 3.35 -6.79
C SER A 43 -3.59 1.91 -7.26
N SER A 44 -2.59 1.68 -8.12
CA SER A 44 -2.23 0.34 -8.59
C SER A 44 -1.68 -0.52 -7.47
N ASN A 45 -0.74 0.02 -6.67
CA ASN A 45 -0.17 -0.70 -5.53
C ASN A 45 -1.23 -1.03 -4.47
N ILE A 46 -2.16 -0.09 -4.19
CA ILE A 46 -3.27 -0.32 -3.27
C ILE A 46 -4.19 -1.42 -3.79
N SER A 47 -4.53 -1.40 -5.09
CA SER A 47 -5.39 -2.42 -5.70
C SER A 47 -4.73 -3.79 -5.70
N GLU A 48 -3.42 -3.83 -5.98
CA GLU A 48 -2.64 -5.05 -5.95
C GLU A 48 -2.55 -5.63 -4.53
N GLU A 49 -2.20 -4.81 -3.56
CA GLU A 49 -2.11 -5.24 -2.15
C GLU A 49 -3.48 -5.67 -1.60
N GLN A 50 -4.56 -4.98 -1.99
CA GLN A 50 -5.92 -5.42 -1.67
C GLN A 50 -6.21 -6.82 -2.22
N GLY A 51 -5.82 -7.09 -3.47
CA GLY A 51 -5.94 -8.41 -4.09
C GLY A 51 -5.09 -9.47 -3.37
N ASN A 52 -3.86 -9.13 -3.01
CA ASN A 52 -2.95 -10.01 -2.27
C ASN A 52 -3.52 -10.41 -0.91
N ILE A 53 -4.01 -9.43 -0.13
CA ILE A 53 -4.62 -9.68 1.17
C ILE A 53 -5.90 -10.53 1.03
N ALA A 54 -6.74 -10.27 0.02
CA ALA A 54 -7.93 -11.07 -0.23
C ALA A 54 -7.62 -12.52 -0.62
N ALA A 55 -6.60 -12.72 -1.45
CA ALA A 55 -6.11 -14.05 -1.83
C ALA A 55 -5.49 -14.79 -0.65
N LEU A 56 -4.64 -14.14 0.15
CA LEU A 56 -4.08 -14.69 1.38
C LEU A 56 -5.19 -15.12 2.34
N THR A 57 -6.23 -14.31 2.53
CA THR A 57 -7.37 -14.67 3.37
C THR A 57 -8.09 -15.90 2.86
N THR A 58 -8.38 -15.97 1.56
CA THR A 58 -9.03 -17.14 0.95
C THR A 58 -8.19 -18.40 1.10
N ASN A 59 -6.90 -18.31 0.78
CA ASN A 59 -5.98 -19.46 0.84
C ASN A 59 -5.70 -19.88 2.28
N THR A 60 -5.65 -18.94 3.22
CA THR A 60 -5.53 -19.25 4.65
C THR A 60 -6.78 -19.97 5.15
N ARG A 61 -7.98 -19.55 4.75
CA ARG A 61 -9.22 -20.27 5.11
C ARG A 61 -9.19 -21.74 4.69
N ALA A 62 -8.58 -22.05 3.56
CA ALA A 62 -8.42 -23.43 3.08
C ALA A 62 -7.46 -24.29 3.93
N LEU A 63 -6.63 -23.68 4.79
CA LEU A 63 -5.75 -24.40 5.72
C LEU A 63 -6.46 -24.89 6.98
N LYS A 64 -7.75 -24.57 7.19
CA LYS A 64 -8.47 -24.93 8.40
C LYS A 64 -8.59 -26.45 8.52
N GLY A 65 -7.99 -27.00 9.57
CA GLY A 65 -8.17 -28.40 9.97
C GLY A 65 -9.28 -28.56 11.00
N SER A 66 -9.46 -29.80 11.48
CA SER A 66 -10.46 -30.12 12.52
C SER A 66 -10.24 -29.35 13.82
N ASN A 67 -9.00 -28.98 14.13
CA ASN A 67 -8.62 -28.20 15.32
C ASN A 67 -8.41 -26.70 15.01
N GLY A 68 -8.98 -26.19 13.92
CA GLY A 68 -8.74 -24.82 13.46
C GLY A 68 -7.42 -24.67 12.72
N TYR A 69 -6.67 -23.62 13.02
CA TYR A 69 -5.40 -23.27 12.38
C TYR A 69 -4.19 -23.59 13.27
N GLY A 70 -4.32 -24.55 14.19
CA GLY A 70 -3.28 -24.88 15.17
C GLY A 70 -3.29 -23.97 16.38
N THR A 71 -2.26 -24.05 17.23
CA THR A 71 -2.17 -23.23 18.45
C THR A 71 -2.08 -21.74 18.12
N SER A 72 -2.69 -20.89 18.96
CA SER A 72 -2.60 -19.44 18.81
C SER A 72 -1.14 -18.99 18.77
N GLY A 73 -0.80 -18.11 17.83
CA GLY A 73 0.57 -17.67 17.54
C GLY A 73 1.33 -18.52 16.52
N THR A 74 0.77 -19.65 16.07
CA THR A 74 1.39 -20.45 15.00
C THR A 74 1.54 -19.62 13.73
N ASN A 75 2.73 -19.61 13.13
CA ASN A 75 2.98 -18.95 11.86
C ASN A 75 2.47 -19.82 10.69
N LEU A 76 1.43 -19.35 10.02
CA LEU A 76 0.77 -20.04 8.91
C LEU A 76 1.42 -19.76 7.54
N VAL A 77 2.36 -18.82 7.46
CA VAL A 77 3.06 -18.48 6.21
C VAL A 77 3.82 -19.69 5.66
N THR A 78 4.44 -20.49 6.53
CA THR A 78 5.16 -21.70 6.13
C THR A 78 4.24 -22.71 5.45
N SER A 79 3.06 -22.94 6.03
CA SER A 79 2.01 -23.78 5.45
C SER A 79 1.48 -23.21 4.13
N LEU A 80 1.23 -21.89 4.06
CA LEU A 80 0.79 -21.23 2.83
C LEU A 80 1.82 -21.40 1.70
N ILE A 81 3.12 -21.28 1.99
CA ILE A 81 4.17 -21.51 1.00
C ILE A 81 4.15 -22.98 0.54
N ALA A 82 4.06 -23.93 1.48
CA ALA A 82 4.06 -25.36 1.16
C ALA A 82 2.90 -25.78 0.25
N VAL A 83 1.74 -25.14 0.37
CA VAL A 83 0.56 -25.42 -0.48
C VAL A 83 0.45 -24.52 -1.70
N ASN A 84 1.46 -23.68 -1.99
CA ASN A 84 1.40 -22.64 -3.04
C ASN A 84 0.22 -21.66 -2.87
N GLY A 85 -0.20 -21.40 -1.63
CA GLY A 85 -1.26 -20.49 -1.25
C GLY A 85 -0.82 -19.02 -1.13
N VAL A 86 0.45 -18.70 -1.39
CA VAL A 86 0.94 -17.33 -1.45
C VAL A 86 0.68 -16.76 -2.85
N PRO A 87 0.13 -15.53 -2.98
CA PRO A 87 -0.03 -14.88 -4.28
C PRO A 87 1.30 -14.76 -5.02
N LYS A 88 1.33 -15.11 -6.31
CA LYS A 88 2.58 -15.19 -7.12
C LYS A 88 3.31 -13.86 -7.27
N ASN A 89 2.59 -12.76 -7.13
CA ASN A 89 3.12 -11.40 -7.23
C ASN A 89 3.66 -10.88 -5.87
N MET A 90 3.50 -11.63 -4.78
CA MET A 90 4.16 -11.31 -3.52
C MET A 90 5.59 -11.85 -3.50
N SER A 91 6.50 -11.07 -2.93
CA SER A 91 7.88 -11.50 -2.70
C SER A 91 7.97 -12.36 -1.44
N VAL A 92 8.72 -13.46 -1.53
CA VAL A 92 9.02 -14.35 -0.40
C VAL A 92 10.53 -14.48 -0.28
N VAL A 93 11.10 -13.98 0.82
CA VAL A 93 12.54 -14.07 1.09
C VAL A 93 12.74 -14.77 2.43
N SER A 94 13.43 -15.91 2.41
CA SER A 94 13.72 -16.70 3.62
C SER A 94 12.47 -17.02 4.46
N GLY A 95 11.32 -17.27 3.82
CA GLY A 95 10.05 -17.58 4.49
C GLY A 95 9.28 -16.36 5.01
N VAL A 96 9.74 -15.14 4.72
CA VAL A 96 9.03 -13.89 5.04
C VAL A 96 8.34 -13.36 3.78
N LEU A 97 7.05 -13.06 3.90
CA LEU A 97 6.26 -12.42 2.84
C LEU A 97 6.45 -10.92 2.89
N TYR A 98 6.48 -10.27 1.74
CA TYR A 98 6.52 -8.82 1.62
C TYR A 98 5.36 -8.31 0.79
N ASN A 99 4.77 -7.21 1.25
CA ASN A 99 3.80 -6.43 0.48
C ASN A 99 4.51 -5.61 -0.61
N VAL A 100 3.72 -4.98 -1.48
CA VAL A 100 4.20 -4.14 -2.58
C VAL A 100 4.99 -2.89 -2.12
N TYR A 101 4.97 -2.58 -0.82
CA TYR A 101 5.68 -1.46 -0.20
C TYR A 101 6.97 -1.88 0.51
N GLY A 102 7.35 -3.17 0.44
CA GLY A 102 8.53 -3.71 1.10
C GLY A 102 8.37 -3.98 2.59
N GLY A 103 7.15 -3.87 3.13
CA GLY A 103 6.82 -4.26 4.49
C GLY A 103 6.52 -5.75 4.61
N SER A 104 6.83 -6.34 5.76
CA SER A 104 6.52 -7.76 5.99
C SER A 104 5.03 -7.98 6.14
N VAL A 105 4.55 -9.09 5.57
CA VAL A 105 3.20 -9.64 5.77
C VAL A 105 3.32 -10.94 6.57
N THR A 106 2.53 -11.07 7.62
CA THR A 106 2.46 -12.29 8.43
C THR A 106 1.05 -12.82 8.50
N VAL A 107 0.91 -14.13 8.62
CA VAL A 107 -0.36 -14.81 8.85
C VAL A 107 -0.18 -15.70 10.07
N THR A 108 -0.94 -15.41 11.13
CA THR A 108 -0.79 -16.06 12.43
C THR A 108 -2.10 -16.66 12.90
N SER A 109 -2.06 -17.87 13.44
CA SER A 109 -3.24 -18.51 14.03
C SER A 109 -3.71 -17.75 15.27
N THR A 110 -5.02 -17.62 15.43
CA THR A 110 -5.67 -17.23 16.70
C THR A 110 -6.31 -18.44 17.40
N GLY A 111 -5.99 -19.66 16.96
CA GLY A 111 -6.65 -20.90 17.34
C GLY A 111 -7.67 -21.29 16.27
N MET A 112 -8.92 -20.88 16.47
CA MET A 112 -10.02 -21.14 15.52
C MET A 112 -10.01 -20.19 14.32
N GLY A 113 -9.35 -19.05 14.44
CA GLY A 113 -9.20 -18.04 13.41
C GLY A 113 -7.75 -17.79 13.02
N PHE A 114 -7.53 -16.70 12.31
CA PHE A 114 -6.20 -16.21 11.98
C PHE A 114 -6.18 -14.69 11.86
N ALA A 115 -5.00 -14.11 12.00
CA ALA A 115 -4.73 -12.69 11.81
C ALA A 115 -3.67 -12.49 10.74
N ILE A 116 -3.99 -11.64 9.75
CA ILE A 116 -3.05 -11.17 8.73
C ILE A 116 -2.55 -9.79 9.16
N THR A 117 -1.24 -9.62 9.28
CA THR A 117 -0.62 -8.33 9.61
C THR A 117 0.27 -7.86 8.47
N SER A 118 0.00 -6.69 7.92
CA SER A 118 0.81 -6.02 6.88
C SER A 118 1.44 -4.75 7.48
N SER A 119 2.76 -4.61 7.33
CA SER A 119 3.57 -3.56 7.94
C SER A 119 4.15 -2.59 6.90
N ALA A 120 4.85 -1.54 7.37
CA ALA A 120 5.50 -0.52 6.54
C ALA A 120 4.58 0.15 5.50
N LEU A 121 3.28 0.21 5.77
CA LEU A 121 2.30 0.80 4.84
C LEU A 121 2.43 2.33 4.86
N PRO A 122 2.60 2.98 3.69
CA PRO A 122 2.46 4.42 3.57
C PRO A 122 1.09 4.89 4.06
N LYS A 123 0.99 6.16 4.47
CA LYS A 123 -0.25 6.70 5.07
C LYS A 123 -1.48 6.56 4.17
N ASP A 124 -1.36 6.87 2.89
CA ASP A 124 -2.44 6.74 1.90
C ASP A 124 -2.86 5.28 1.71
N ALA A 125 -1.89 4.36 1.60
CA ALA A 125 -2.15 2.92 1.52
C ALA A 125 -2.85 2.38 2.78
N CYS A 126 -2.39 2.81 3.96
CA CYS A 126 -3.01 2.45 5.23
C CYS A 126 -4.48 2.87 5.27
N ILE A 127 -4.80 4.12 4.91
CA ILE A 127 -6.17 4.63 4.92
C ILE A 127 -7.04 3.84 3.93
N ALA A 128 -6.54 3.62 2.72
CA ALA A 128 -7.28 2.91 1.68
C ALA A 128 -7.51 1.43 2.03
N LEU A 129 -6.48 0.72 2.50
CA LEU A 129 -6.59 -0.69 2.85
C LEU A 129 -7.45 -0.89 4.10
N ALA A 130 -7.29 -0.06 5.14
CA ALA A 130 -8.10 -0.16 6.35
C ALA A 130 -9.60 -0.01 6.07
N THR A 131 -9.97 0.91 5.17
CA THR A 131 -11.38 1.20 4.83
C THR A 131 -11.97 0.19 3.84
N ARG A 132 -11.19 -0.30 2.87
CA ARG A 132 -11.69 -1.16 1.79
C ARG A 132 -11.65 -2.65 2.11
N VAL A 133 -10.68 -3.09 2.92
CA VAL A 133 -10.49 -4.52 3.26
C VAL A 133 -11.40 -4.94 4.42
N ALA A 134 -11.76 -4.02 5.31
CA ALA A 134 -12.54 -4.31 6.51
C ALA A 134 -14.00 -4.75 6.25
N LYS A 135 -14.57 -4.50 5.06
CA LYS A 135 -16.02 -4.29 4.97
C LYS A 135 -16.92 -5.53 5.08
N ASN A 136 -16.44 -6.78 5.08
CA ASN A 136 -17.27 -8.00 5.30
C ASN A 136 -16.46 -9.29 5.55
N GLN A 137 -15.13 -9.25 5.36
CA GLN A 137 -14.27 -10.43 5.31
C GLN A 137 -13.55 -10.72 6.63
N TYR A 138 -13.56 -9.77 7.57
CA TYR A 138 -12.78 -9.79 8.80
C TYR A 138 -13.65 -9.33 9.97
N GLU A 139 -13.47 -10.00 11.10
CA GLU A 139 -14.20 -9.75 12.34
C GLU A 139 -13.61 -8.58 13.10
N GLN A 140 -12.30 -8.36 12.98
CA GLN A 140 -11.62 -7.24 13.63
C GLN A 140 -10.56 -6.64 12.71
N THR A 141 -10.45 -5.31 12.74
CA THR A 141 -9.34 -4.57 12.14
C THR A 141 -8.64 -3.76 13.23
N LYS A 142 -7.31 -3.83 13.29
CA LYS A 142 -6.47 -3.05 14.18
C LYS A 142 -5.46 -2.27 13.36
N ILE A 143 -5.33 -0.98 13.63
CA ILE A 143 -4.38 -0.09 12.96
C ILE A 143 -3.34 0.33 14.00
N ASN A 144 -2.06 0.13 13.68
CA ASN A 144 -0.93 0.44 14.54
C ASN A 144 -1.10 -0.17 15.95
N SER A 145 -0.77 0.59 16.99
CA SER A 145 -0.98 0.23 18.39
C SER A 145 -2.40 0.57 18.90
N GLY A 146 -3.33 0.94 18.01
CA GLY A 146 -4.70 1.29 18.38
C GLY A 146 -5.54 0.09 18.82
N THR A 147 -6.76 0.36 19.28
CA THR A 147 -7.73 -0.68 19.65
C THR A 147 -8.28 -1.37 18.40
N ALA A 148 -8.48 -2.69 18.48
CA ALA A 148 -9.15 -3.43 17.42
C ALA A 148 -10.64 -3.04 17.35
N THR A 149 -11.15 -2.80 16.15
CA THR A 149 -12.57 -2.48 15.90
C THR A 149 -13.24 -3.63 15.15
N THR A 150 -14.47 -3.96 15.56
CA THR A 150 -15.37 -4.90 14.87
C THR A 150 -16.32 -4.20 13.90
N ALA A 151 -16.45 -2.87 14.00
CA ALA A 151 -17.25 -2.06 13.11
C ALA A 151 -16.47 -1.65 11.86
N GLU A 152 -17.19 -1.20 10.83
CA GLU A 152 -16.59 -0.62 9.63
C GLU A 152 -15.59 0.49 10.00
N VAL A 153 -14.38 0.39 9.47
CA VAL A 153 -13.38 1.46 9.59
C VAL A 153 -13.75 2.58 8.62
N THR A 154 -14.25 3.70 9.14
CA THR A 154 -14.55 4.88 8.31
C THR A 154 -13.27 5.56 7.82
N THR A 155 -13.36 6.31 6.72
CA THR A 155 -12.23 7.11 6.21
C THR A 155 -11.71 8.12 7.23
N ALA A 156 -12.61 8.73 8.02
CA ALA A 156 -12.24 9.64 9.10
C ALA A 156 -11.45 8.92 10.21
N ALA A 157 -11.95 7.77 10.69
CA ALA A 157 -11.26 6.98 11.71
C ALA A 157 -9.90 6.45 11.22
N ALA A 158 -9.82 6.01 9.96
CA ALA A 158 -8.57 5.58 9.34
C ALA A 158 -7.57 6.73 9.21
N THR A 159 -8.01 7.94 8.84
CA THR A 159 -7.13 9.11 8.72
C THR A 159 -6.49 9.49 10.05
N THR A 160 -7.24 9.35 11.15
CA THR A 160 -6.72 9.55 12.52
C THR A 160 -5.77 8.44 12.93
N SER A 161 -6.10 7.19 12.62
CA SER A 161 -5.36 6.01 13.10
C SER A 161 -4.08 5.72 12.30
N CYS A 162 -4.07 6.02 11.00
CA CYS A 162 -2.91 5.94 10.12
C CYS A 162 -2.04 7.20 10.26
N SER A 163 -1.50 7.41 11.46
CA SER A 163 -0.79 8.63 11.84
C SER A 163 0.71 8.61 11.56
N GLY A 164 1.31 7.42 11.36
CA GLY A 164 2.74 7.26 11.13
C GLY A 164 3.18 7.51 9.69
N THR A 165 4.48 7.75 9.50
CA THR A 165 5.13 7.70 8.17
C THR A 165 5.00 6.31 7.54
N THR A 166 5.14 5.30 8.38
CA THR A 166 4.84 3.89 8.10
C THR A 166 3.80 3.40 9.10
N ASN A 167 2.87 2.58 8.64
CA ASN A 167 1.76 2.07 9.44
C ASN A 167 1.68 0.55 9.35
N THR A 168 0.99 -0.05 10.31
CA THR A 168 0.71 -1.48 10.34
C THR A 168 -0.79 -1.69 10.45
N ILE A 169 -1.33 -2.65 9.72
CA ILE A 169 -2.72 -3.08 9.86
C ILE A 169 -2.74 -4.58 10.12
N THR A 170 -3.53 -4.98 11.11
CA THR A 170 -3.86 -6.37 11.39
C THR A 170 -5.34 -6.59 11.14
N TRP A 171 -5.67 -7.55 10.29
CA TRP A 171 -7.03 -8.02 10.07
C TRP A 171 -7.20 -9.42 10.63
N THR A 172 -8.20 -9.60 11.50
CA THR A 172 -8.47 -10.87 12.17
C THR A 172 -9.76 -11.47 11.64
N VAL A 173 -9.70 -12.76 11.32
CA VAL A 173 -10.84 -13.61 11.00
C VAL A 173 -11.05 -14.55 12.17
N ASN A 174 -12.25 -14.58 12.77
CA ASN A 174 -12.66 -15.68 13.63
C ASN A 174 -13.55 -16.60 12.79
N SER A 175 -13.28 -17.91 12.79
CA SER A 175 -14.02 -18.87 11.97
C SER A 175 -14.31 -20.15 12.70
#